data_AF-A0A2G1XJE7-F1
#
_entry.id   AF-A0A2G1XJE7-F1
#
_cell.length_a   1.000
_cell.length_b   1.000
_cell.length_c   1.000
_cell.angle_alpha   90.00
_cell.angle_beta   90.00
_cell.angle_gamma   90.00
#
_symmetry.space_group_name_H-M   'P 1'
#
loop_
_entity.id
_entity.type
_entity.pdbx_description
1 polymer ?
#
loop_
_entity_poly.entity_id
_entity_poly.type
_entity_poly.pdbx_seq_one_letter_code
_entity_poly.pdbx_strand_id
1 'polypeptide(L)' 'MTVDDVAEYLRKPRSWVYDNWRREALPFKKVGQALRCRPADLEKWIDCQAS' A
#
# COMPACT_ATOMS: atom_id res chain seq x y z
N MET A 1 -0.85 8.99 1.44
CA MET A 1 0.23 8.34 0.68
C MET A 1 -0.28 7.94 -0.69
N THR A 2 0.50 8.24 -1.72
CA THR A 2 0.33 7.78 -3.10
C THR A 2 0.81 6.34 -3.23
N VAL A 3 0.66 5.74 -4.42
CA VAL A 3 1.26 4.42 -4.70
C VAL A 3 2.78 4.48 -4.65
N ASP A 4 3.38 5.58 -5.10
CA ASP A 4 4.83 5.80 -5.05
C ASP A 4 5.34 5.85 -3.61
N ASP A 5 4.67 6.61 -2.74
CA ASP A 5 5.04 6.72 -1.33
C ASP A 5 5.02 5.35 -0.64
N VAL A 6 4.02 4.51 -0.95
CA VAL A 6 3.92 3.16 -0.38
C VAL A 6 5.00 2.25 -0.96
N ALA A 7 5.31 2.37 -2.25
CA ALA A 7 6.35 1.59 -2.91
C ALA A 7 7.73 1.90 -2.30
N GLU A 8 8.03 3.19 -2.09
CA GLU A 8 9.23 3.66 -1.42
C GLU A 8 9.30 3.14 0.03
N TYR A 9 8.20 3.28 0.78
CA TYR A 9 8.12 2.83 2.17
C TYR A 9 8.39 1.31 2.29
N LEU A 10 7.78 0.50 1.44
CA LEU A 10 7.95 -0.96 1.44
C LEU A 10 9.26 -1.42 0.78
N ARG A 11 10.04 -0.49 0.20
CA ARG A 11 11.21 -0.78 -0.65
C ARG A 11 10.89 -1.78 -1.76
N LYS A 12 9.73 -1.60 -2.40
CA LYS A 12 9.26 -2.42 -3.52
C LYS A 12 9.09 -1.57 -4.78
N PRO A 13 9.26 -2.14 -5.99
CA PRO A 13 8.95 -1.43 -7.22
C PRO A 13 7.49 -0.98 -7.27
N ARG A 14 7.24 0.19 -7.87
CA ARG A 14 5.87 0.70 -8.11
C ARG A 14 5.00 -0.32 -8.84
N SER A 15 5.55 -1.00 -9.85
CA SER A 15 4.86 -2.07 -10.60
C SER A 15 4.41 -3.21 -9.68
N TRP A 16 5.27 -3.64 -8.77
CA TRP A 16 4.92 -4.66 -7.78
C TRP A 16 3.71 -4.23 -6.95
N VAL A 17 3.64 -2.96 -6.52
CA VAL A 17 2.49 -2.46 -5.76
C VAL A 17 1.21 -2.49 -6.62
N TYR A 18 1.25 -2.06 -7.88
CA TYR A 18 0.06 -2.14 -8.75
C TYR A 18 -0.41 -3.57 -9.03
N ASP A 19 0.52 -4.51 -9.19
CA ASP A 19 0.21 -5.91 -9.50
C ASP A 19 -0.25 -6.68 -8.25
N ASN A 20 0.28 -6.32 -7.07
CA ASN A 20 0.13 -7.12 -5.86
C ASN A 20 -0.74 -6.47 -4.79
N TRP A 21 -1.12 -5.18 -4.87
CA TRP A 21 -1.87 -4.54 -3.78
C TRP A 21 -3.18 -5.23 -3.42
N ARG A 22 -3.88 -5.81 -4.39
CA ARG A 22 -5.10 -6.60 -4.11
C ARG A 22 -4.77 -7.96 -3.50
N ARG A 23 -3.72 -8.61 -4.01
CA ARG A 23 -3.28 -9.94 -3.57
C ARG A 23 -2.74 -9.92 -2.15
N GLU A 24 -1.92 -8.91 -1.84
CA GLU A 24 -1.30 -8.67 -0.54
C GLU A 24 -2.26 -7.96 0.44
N ALA A 25 -3.50 -7.70 0.02
CA ALA A 25 -4.50 -6.97 0.79
C ALA A 25 -3.98 -5.62 1.35
N LEU A 26 -3.13 -4.94 0.56
CA LEU A 26 -2.58 -3.63 0.91
C LEU A 26 -3.74 -2.63 1.11
N PRO A 27 -3.69 -1.78 2.15
CA PRO A 27 -4.81 -0.94 2.58
C PRO A 27 -4.95 0.32 1.71
N PHE A 28 -5.05 0.14 0.40
CA PHE A 28 -5.38 1.21 -0.53
C PHE A 28 -6.88 1.47 -0.56
N LYS A 29 -7.23 2.75 -0.62
CA LYS A 29 -8.58 3.24 -0.85
C LYS A 29 -8.60 4.02 -2.16
N LYS A 30 -9.67 3.81 -2.94
CA LYS A 30 -9.91 4.59 -4.15
C LYS A 30 -10.51 5.94 -3.75
N VAL A 31 -9.81 7.03 -4.05
CA VAL A 31 -10.26 8.41 -3.81
C VAL A 31 -10.31 9.09 -5.17
N GLY A 32 -11.52 9.24 -5.72
CA GLY A 32 -11.72 9.65 -7.11
C GLY A 32 -11.11 8.64 -8.09
N GLN A 33 -10.19 9.09 -8.93
CA GLN A 33 -9.46 8.24 -9.89
C GLN A 33 -8.11 7.73 -9.37
N ALA A 34 -7.70 8.13 -8.16
CA ALA A 34 -6.39 7.76 -7.61
C ALA A 34 -6.51 6.72 -6.49
N LEU A 35 -5.50 5.85 -6.37
CA LEU A 35 -5.29 5.04 -5.17
C LEU A 35 -4.54 5.87 -4.13
N ARG A 36 -5.06 5.84 -2.90
CA ARG A 36 -4.49 6.49 -1.74
C ARG A 36 -4.44 5.53 -0.57
N CYS A 37 -3.31 5.51 0.11
CA CYS A 37 -3.14 4.79 1.37
C CYS A 37 -3.00 5.81 2.51
N ARG A 38 -3.63 5.53 3.65
CA ARG A 38 -3.41 6.30 4.87
C ARG A 38 -2.21 5.68 5.60
N PRO A 39 -1.23 6.48 6.07
CA PRO A 39 -0.06 5.95 6.78
C PRO A 39 -0.45 4.99 7.92
N ALA A 40 -1.40 5.41 8.76
CA ALA A 40 -1.89 4.60 9.88
C ALA A 40 -2.55 3.28 9.47
N ASP A 41 -3.12 3.18 8.25
CA ASP A 41 -3.64 1.89 7.76
C ASP A 41 -2.48 0.99 7.28
N LEU A 42 -1.46 1.57 6.64
CA LEU A 42 -0.27 0.85 6.19
C LEU A 42 0.52 0.28 7.37
N GLU A 43 0.75 1.08 8.42
CA GLU A 43 1.43 0.65 9.64
C GLU A 43 0.72 -0.54 10.29
N LYS A 44 -0.60 -0.45 10.45
CA LYS A 44 -1.42 -1.57 10.97
C LYS A 44 -1.33 -2.83 10.12
N TRP A 45 -1.30 -2.67 8.79
CA TRP A 45 -1.17 -3.81 7.89
C TRP A 45 0.20 -4.49 8.06
N ILE A 46 1.28 -3.72 8.22
CA ILE A 46 2.63 -4.26 8.49
C ILE A 46 2.63 -5.02 9.82
N ASP A 47 2.06 -4.43 10.88
CA ASP A 47 1.98 -5.08 12.19
C ASP A 47 1.22 -6.42 12.13
N CYS A 48 0.16 -6.49 11.32
CA CYS A 48 -0.58 -7.73 11.09
C CYS A 48 0.21 -8.80 10.32
N GLN A 49 1.16 -8.42 9.46
CA GLN A 49 2.01 -9.38 8.74
C GLN A 49 3.19 -9.90 9.57
N ALA A 50 3.57 -9.17 10.63
CA ALA A 50 4.69 -9.54 11.50
C ALA A 50 4.32 -10.57 12.59
N SER A 51 3.06 -11.04 12.62
CA SER A 51 2.56 -12.08 13.55
C SER A 51 2.51 -13.48 12.95
#